data_AF-A0A662TH62-F1
#
_entry.id   AF-A0A662TH62-F1
#
_cell.length_a   1.000
_cell.length_b   1.000
_cell.length_c   1.000
_cell.angle_alpha   90.00
_cell.angle_beta   90.00
_cell.angle_gamma   90.00
#
_symmetry.space_group_name_H-M   'P 1'
#
loop_
_entity.id
_entity.type
_entity.pdbx_description
1 polymer ?
#
loop_
_entity_poly.entity_id
_entity_poly.type
_entity_poly.pdbx_seq_one_letter_code
_entity_poly.pdbx_strand_id
1 'polypeptide(L)'
;MEKFEIYTPGHNALTDTLIMWGLCSLFRECDCDPEDITIVGEHDRYRITVADAFQLEGLKDVLLDCLEDKFLGVLDSKLTDAWDRNTINGVKQAAEAVTRLLESKTSFDLSKIFSDDHIYQYDEGRRGKGFKTLYVPLSGIYGKFLTEEHIYKEAPYKVCPYCLVFSALGFSVSVGVVRKKTLRTYIAVGFNGELTGRMLEPFLFEEKLWYQDGVNLLERAFRANASLTTLSVAFTTFLSMPDACLENVKKSGSSWYTLIYSYDVGMTKRLTGFDRIDITPFKDAIIAIESHYDLLRGLVSSLLSSREVVDHGGDTVVNLLSDFALNRKLINAFNSLRALRSVIGRLQSSKSEETYNRLSSYLSHRLGLGFIAACN
;
A
#
# COMPACT_ATOMS: atom_id res chain seq x y z
N MET A 1 -1.69 35.40 0.55
CA MET A 1 -1.88 34.11 -0.13
C MET A 1 -2.97 33.38 0.62
N GLU A 2 -4.01 32.99 -0.08
CA GLU A 2 -5.13 32.26 0.49
C GLU A 2 -4.73 30.78 0.56
N LYS A 3 -4.72 30.22 1.77
CA LYS A 3 -4.43 28.81 1.98
C LYS A 3 -5.64 27.98 1.54
N PHE A 4 -5.39 26.88 0.88
CA PHE A 4 -6.42 25.92 0.49
C PHE A 4 -6.34 24.67 1.37
N GLU A 5 -7.45 24.28 1.98
CA GLU A 5 -7.51 23.09 2.85
C GLU A 5 -8.51 22.05 2.31
N ILE A 6 -8.13 20.78 2.42
CA ILE A 6 -8.91 19.63 1.98
C ILE A 6 -8.87 18.56 3.08
N TYR A 7 -9.98 17.88 3.30
CA TYR A 7 -10.10 16.79 4.27
C TYR A 7 -10.59 15.53 3.57
N THR A 8 -9.90 14.41 3.77
CA THR A 8 -10.43 13.14 3.27
C THR A 8 -11.74 12.78 4.01
N PRO A 9 -12.69 12.09 3.35
CA PRO A 9 -14.08 11.98 3.82
C PRO A 9 -14.31 11.31 5.19
N GLY A 10 -13.39 10.45 5.65
CA GLY A 10 -13.57 9.64 6.85
C GLY A 10 -14.35 8.35 6.62
N HIS A 11 -14.19 7.71 5.47
CA HIS A 11 -14.84 6.44 5.15
C HIS A 11 -14.21 5.28 5.92
N ASN A 12 -12.91 5.10 5.74
CA ASN A 12 -12.06 4.18 6.49
C ASN A 12 -10.59 4.42 6.11
N ALA A 13 -9.68 3.85 6.90
CA ALA A 13 -8.23 4.00 6.71
C ALA A 13 -7.74 3.74 5.27
N LEU A 14 -8.28 2.73 4.59
CA LEU A 14 -7.86 2.42 3.23
C LEU A 14 -8.38 3.46 2.25
N THR A 15 -9.68 3.69 2.21
CA THR A 15 -10.31 4.61 1.25
C THR A 15 -9.73 6.01 1.38
N ASP A 16 -9.57 6.52 2.61
CA ASP A 16 -8.99 7.83 2.87
C ASP A 16 -7.50 7.90 2.47
N THR A 17 -6.72 6.84 2.74
CA THR A 17 -5.33 6.73 2.26
C THR A 17 -5.26 6.75 0.74
N LEU A 18 -6.18 6.05 0.05
CA LEU A 18 -6.23 6.05 -1.41
C LEU A 18 -6.64 7.43 -1.95
N ILE A 19 -7.62 8.10 -1.35
CA ILE A 19 -8.02 9.46 -1.76
C ILE A 19 -6.83 10.43 -1.59
N MET A 20 -6.10 10.35 -0.47
CA MET A 20 -4.90 11.15 -0.24
C MET A 20 -3.85 10.94 -1.35
N TRP A 21 -3.53 9.68 -1.68
CA TRP A 21 -2.58 9.39 -2.76
C TRP A 21 -3.09 9.84 -4.13
N GLY A 22 -4.40 9.73 -4.38
CA GLY A 22 -5.04 10.21 -5.61
C GLY A 22 -4.92 11.72 -5.76
N LEU A 23 -5.21 12.48 -4.70
CA LEU A 23 -5.04 13.94 -4.66
C LEU A 23 -3.57 14.34 -4.88
N CYS A 24 -2.63 13.73 -4.14
CA CYS A 24 -1.21 14.01 -4.28
C CYS A 24 -0.69 13.72 -5.70
N SER A 25 -1.21 12.67 -6.36
CA SER A 25 -0.83 12.36 -7.75
C SER A 25 -1.26 13.45 -8.74
N LEU A 26 -2.37 14.14 -8.48
CA LEU A 26 -2.88 15.21 -9.33
C LEU A 26 -2.18 16.55 -9.07
N PHE A 27 -1.84 16.86 -7.82
CA PHE A 27 -1.09 18.09 -7.51
C PHE A 27 0.25 18.16 -8.24
N ARG A 28 0.92 17.00 -8.46
CA ARG A 28 2.10 16.98 -9.32
C ARG A 28 1.79 17.48 -10.73
N GLU A 29 0.74 16.93 -11.33
CA GLU A 29 0.41 17.25 -12.73
C GLU A 29 -0.02 18.72 -12.90
N CYS A 30 -0.31 19.42 -11.79
CA CYS A 30 -0.65 20.85 -11.76
C CYS A 30 0.58 21.76 -11.53
N ASP A 31 1.80 21.22 -11.58
CA ASP A 31 3.04 21.94 -11.25
C ASP A 31 3.01 22.65 -9.88
N CYS A 32 2.24 22.12 -8.91
CA CYS A 32 2.27 22.61 -7.54
C CYS A 32 3.67 22.40 -6.93
N ASP A 33 4.20 23.39 -6.21
CA ASP A 33 5.46 23.20 -5.48
C ASP A 33 5.24 22.18 -4.36
N PRO A 34 5.95 21.04 -4.35
CA PRO A 34 5.80 20.02 -3.30
C PRO A 34 6.11 20.53 -1.89
N GLU A 35 6.88 21.62 -1.74
CA GLU A 35 7.15 22.24 -0.44
C GLU A 35 5.95 23.05 0.09
N ASP A 36 5.07 23.51 -0.81
CA ASP A 36 3.85 24.26 -0.44
C ASP A 36 2.68 23.34 -0.07
N ILE A 37 2.85 22.03 -0.24
CA ILE A 37 1.85 21.02 0.12
C ILE A 37 2.23 20.38 1.46
N THR A 38 1.36 20.53 2.45
CA THR A 38 1.47 19.85 3.74
C THR A 38 0.35 18.84 3.90
N ILE A 39 0.69 17.61 4.29
CA ILE A 39 -0.27 16.53 4.53
C ILE A 39 -0.13 16.07 5.98
N VAL A 40 -1.23 16.13 6.72
CA VAL A 40 -1.30 15.66 8.10
C VAL A 40 -2.22 14.45 8.18
N GLY A 41 -1.67 13.29 8.55
CA GLY A 41 -2.44 12.08 8.82
C GLY A 41 -2.89 12.02 10.28
N GLU A 42 -4.21 11.92 10.49
CA GLU A 42 -4.85 11.90 11.81
C GLU A 42 -5.91 10.78 11.86
N HIS A 43 -5.64 9.71 12.61
CA HIS A 43 -6.63 8.69 12.97
C HIS A 43 -7.49 8.19 11.78
N ASP A 44 -6.84 7.79 10.69
CA ASP A 44 -7.44 7.25 9.46
C ASP A 44 -8.01 8.28 8.48
N ARG A 45 -7.78 9.57 8.73
CA ARG A 45 -8.08 10.66 7.81
C ARG A 45 -6.82 11.48 7.50
N TYR A 46 -6.89 12.27 6.45
CA TYR A 46 -5.85 13.21 6.08
C TYR A 46 -6.41 14.60 5.91
N ARG A 47 -5.65 15.58 6.39
CA ARG A 47 -5.81 16.99 6.08
C ARG A 47 -4.69 17.40 5.15
N ILE A 48 -5.02 17.99 4.01
CA ILE A 48 -4.07 18.48 3.02
C ILE A 48 -4.20 20.00 2.96
N THR A 49 -3.09 20.70 3.09
CA THR A 49 -3.00 22.15 2.97
C THR A 49 -2.10 22.51 1.80
N VAL A 50 -2.57 23.36 0.90
CA VAL A 50 -1.78 23.96 -0.18
C VAL A 50 -1.61 25.44 0.16
N ALA A 51 -0.37 25.90 0.29
CA ALA A 51 -0.06 27.24 0.78
C ALA A 51 -0.57 28.35 -0.15
N ASP A 52 -0.60 28.08 -1.45
CA ASP A 52 -1.11 28.98 -2.48
C ASP A 52 -2.22 28.34 -3.32
N ALA A 53 -3.46 28.79 -3.14
CA ALA A 53 -4.59 28.31 -3.93
C ALA A 53 -4.41 28.51 -5.45
N PHE A 54 -3.59 29.48 -5.89
CA PHE A 54 -3.27 29.67 -7.31
C PHE A 54 -2.57 28.46 -7.94
N GLN A 55 -1.86 27.65 -7.15
CA GLN A 55 -1.25 26.41 -7.64
C GLN A 55 -2.27 25.34 -8.04
N LEU A 56 -3.53 25.52 -7.68
CA LEU A 56 -4.63 24.64 -8.08
C LEU A 56 -5.38 25.17 -9.31
N GLU A 57 -4.95 26.29 -9.89
CA GLU A 57 -5.43 26.70 -11.21
C GLU A 57 -5.05 25.63 -12.25
N GLY A 58 -6.04 25.16 -13.01
CA GLY A 58 -5.84 24.07 -13.97
C GLY A 58 -6.02 22.66 -13.39
N LEU A 59 -6.20 22.48 -12.07
CA LEU A 59 -6.47 21.17 -11.47
C LEU A 59 -7.71 20.48 -12.05
N LYS A 60 -8.72 21.28 -12.40
CA LYS A 60 -9.90 20.82 -13.11
C LYS A 60 -9.54 20.17 -14.45
N ASP A 61 -8.70 20.84 -15.23
CA ASP A 61 -8.31 20.42 -16.58
C ASP A 61 -7.39 19.20 -16.50
N VAL A 62 -6.44 19.20 -15.55
CA VAL A 62 -5.61 18.04 -15.23
C VAL A 62 -6.45 16.82 -14.84
N LEU A 63 -7.50 17.00 -14.03
CA LEU A 63 -8.40 15.91 -13.68
C LEU A 63 -9.20 15.43 -14.88
N LEU A 64 -9.68 16.33 -15.74
CA LEU A 64 -10.35 15.98 -17.00
C LEU A 64 -9.43 15.16 -17.91
N ASP A 65 -8.22 15.64 -18.17
CA ASP A 65 -7.21 14.95 -18.99
C ASP A 65 -6.87 13.58 -18.40
N CYS A 66 -6.73 13.50 -17.06
CA CYS A 66 -6.53 12.23 -16.39
C CYS A 66 -7.69 11.27 -16.61
N LEU A 67 -8.94 11.74 -16.58
CA LEU A 67 -10.11 10.89 -16.80
C LEU A 67 -10.26 10.43 -18.25
N GLU A 68 -9.98 11.30 -19.22
CA GLU A 68 -10.13 11.05 -20.65
C GLU A 68 -9.00 10.19 -21.23
N ASP A 69 -7.74 10.56 -21.00
CA ASP A 69 -6.57 9.93 -21.63
C ASP A 69 -6.00 8.77 -20.82
N LYS A 70 -5.84 8.97 -19.51
CA LYS A 70 -5.04 8.08 -18.66
C LYS A 70 -5.92 7.05 -17.96
N PHE A 71 -7.03 7.46 -17.35
CA PHE A 71 -7.76 6.63 -16.41
C PHE A 71 -8.65 5.62 -17.12
N LEU A 72 -9.49 6.03 -18.08
CA LEU A 72 -10.36 5.10 -18.81
C LEU A 72 -9.57 4.09 -19.67
N GLY A 73 -8.42 4.48 -20.21
CA GLY A 73 -7.50 3.60 -20.95
C GLY A 73 -6.62 2.69 -20.07
N VAL A 74 -6.03 3.21 -18.98
CA VAL A 74 -5.15 2.44 -18.07
C VAL A 74 -5.94 1.55 -17.10
N LEU A 75 -7.20 1.90 -16.81
CA LEU A 75 -8.17 1.00 -16.15
C LEU A 75 -8.25 -0.37 -16.85
N ASP A 76 -7.94 -0.44 -18.13
CA ASP A 76 -8.13 -1.64 -18.94
C ASP A 76 -6.97 -2.65 -18.90
N SER A 77 -5.77 -2.32 -18.40
CA SER A 77 -4.63 -3.26 -18.38
C SER A 77 -4.08 -3.60 -17.00
N LYS A 78 -3.88 -2.60 -16.11
CA LYS A 78 -3.40 -2.85 -14.73
C LYS A 78 -4.55 -3.19 -13.77
N LEU A 79 -5.69 -2.52 -13.92
CA LEU A 79 -6.82 -2.63 -13.00
C LEU A 79 -7.77 -3.79 -13.38
N THR A 80 -7.84 -4.19 -14.66
CA THR A 80 -8.60 -5.36 -15.12
C THR A 80 -8.15 -6.68 -14.49
N ASP A 81 -6.86 -6.83 -14.21
CA ASP A 81 -6.34 -8.01 -13.54
C ASP A 81 -6.43 -7.95 -12.00
N ALA A 82 -6.49 -6.72 -11.46
CA ALA A 82 -6.52 -6.46 -10.03
C ALA A 82 -7.94 -6.42 -9.46
N TRP A 83 -8.93 -6.03 -10.26
CA TRP A 83 -10.31 -5.82 -9.83
C TRP A 83 -11.28 -6.75 -10.55
N ASP A 84 -12.41 -7.02 -9.89
CA ASP A 84 -13.51 -7.71 -10.54
C ASP A 84 -14.33 -6.75 -11.41
N ARG A 85 -15.07 -7.31 -12.37
CA ARG A 85 -15.87 -6.54 -13.35
C ARG A 85 -16.84 -5.53 -12.70
N ASN A 86 -17.42 -5.83 -11.54
CA ASN A 86 -18.35 -4.92 -10.89
C ASN A 86 -17.64 -3.67 -10.36
N THR A 87 -16.44 -3.86 -9.78
CA THR A 87 -15.60 -2.77 -9.32
C THR A 87 -15.20 -1.87 -10.49
N ILE A 88 -14.73 -2.46 -11.60
CA ILE A 88 -14.35 -1.72 -12.81
C ILE A 88 -15.53 -0.92 -13.37
N ASN A 89 -16.69 -1.54 -13.53
CA ASN A 89 -17.87 -0.88 -14.06
C ASN A 89 -18.36 0.25 -13.14
N GLY A 90 -18.28 0.06 -11.82
CA GLY A 90 -18.64 1.10 -10.85
C GLY A 90 -17.72 2.32 -10.94
N VAL A 91 -16.42 2.08 -11.08
CA VAL A 91 -15.42 3.15 -11.26
C VAL A 91 -15.57 3.86 -12.60
N LYS A 92 -15.78 3.13 -13.72
CA LYS A 92 -16.05 3.73 -15.04
C LYS A 92 -17.28 4.65 -15.00
N GLN A 93 -18.38 4.20 -14.40
CA GLN A 93 -19.59 5.02 -14.25
C GLN A 93 -19.38 6.23 -13.32
N ALA A 94 -18.52 6.12 -12.30
CA ALA A 94 -18.18 7.24 -11.44
C ALA A 94 -17.32 8.27 -12.21
N ALA A 95 -16.34 7.82 -12.98
CA ALA A 95 -15.54 8.65 -13.87
C ALA A 95 -16.42 9.43 -14.86
N GLU A 96 -17.31 8.74 -15.59
CA GLU A 96 -18.27 9.39 -16.51
C GLU A 96 -19.19 10.41 -15.83
N ALA A 97 -19.55 10.19 -14.56
CA ALA A 97 -20.32 11.15 -13.79
C ALA A 97 -19.47 12.37 -13.40
N VAL A 98 -18.22 12.16 -12.97
CA VAL A 98 -17.28 13.24 -12.66
C VAL A 98 -16.94 14.05 -13.90
N THR A 99 -16.61 13.43 -15.04
CA THR A 99 -16.34 14.13 -16.31
C THR A 99 -17.48 15.07 -16.67
N ARG A 100 -18.73 14.59 -16.66
CA ARG A 100 -19.91 15.44 -16.95
C ARG A 100 -20.08 16.59 -15.96
N LEU A 101 -19.76 16.38 -14.68
CA LEU A 101 -19.80 17.46 -13.68
C LEU A 101 -18.72 18.50 -13.94
N LEU A 102 -17.52 18.09 -14.32
CA LEU A 102 -16.42 18.99 -14.66
C LEU A 102 -16.70 19.75 -15.97
N GLU A 103 -17.23 19.11 -17.00
CA GLU A 103 -17.63 19.76 -18.26
C GLU A 103 -18.79 20.75 -18.08
N SER A 104 -19.66 20.52 -17.10
CA SER A 104 -20.73 21.46 -16.78
C SER A 104 -20.17 22.79 -16.27
N LYS A 105 -20.92 23.90 -16.44
CA LYS A 105 -20.55 25.23 -15.90
C LYS A 105 -20.59 25.31 -14.37
N THR A 106 -20.68 24.17 -13.68
CA THR A 106 -20.67 24.11 -12.22
C THR A 106 -19.25 24.39 -11.73
N SER A 107 -19.11 25.16 -10.66
CA SER A 107 -17.80 25.43 -10.07
C SER A 107 -17.20 24.15 -9.51
N PHE A 108 -16.02 23.76 -9.98
CA PHE A 108 -15.21 22.71 -9.37
C PHE A 108 -14.44 23.31 -8.19
N ASP A 109 -14.69 22.80 -6.99
CA ASP A 109 -14.06 23.30 -5.77
C ASP A 109 -13.79 22.12 -4.83
N LEU A 110 -12.53 21.69 -4.76
CA LEU A 110 -12.14 20.55 -3.95
C LEU A 110 -12.37 20.77 -2.46
N SER A 111 -12.32 22.01 -1.96
CA SER A 111 -12.53 22.28 -0.53
C SER A 111 -13.98 22.02 -0.12
N LYS A 112 -14.92 22.24 -1.05
CA LYS A 112 -16.34 21.89 -0.88
C LYS A 112 -16.60 20.42 -1.14
N ILE A 113 -15.93 19.84 -2.13
CA ILE A 113 -16.07 18.41 -2.43
C ILE A 113 -15.52 17.58 -1.28
N PHE A 114 -14.41 17.96 -0.65
CA PHE A 114 -13.71 17.21 0.39
C PHE A 114 -13.57 18.08 1.64
N SER A 115 -14.71 18.31 2.29
CA SER A 115 -14.81 18.97 3.58
C SER A 115 -14.72 17.97 4.74
N ASP A 116 -14.54 18.50 5.95
CA ASP A 116 -14.49 17.69 7.18
C ASP A 116 -15.80 16.94 7.47
N ASP A 117 -16.93 17.49 7.03
CA ASP A 117 -18.30 16.99 7.14
C ASP A 117 -18.83 16.27 5.88
N HIS A 118 -17.95 15.94 4.91
CA HIS A 118 -18.30 15.34 3.61
C HIS A 118 -19.38 14.26 3.66
N ILE A 119 -19.19 13.23 4.51
CA ILE A 119 -20.13 12.09 4.61
C ILE A 119 -21.55 12.55 4.95
N TYR A 120 -21.69 13.59 5.77
CA TYR A 120 -22.99 14.14 6.15
C TYR A 120 -23.60 14.98 5.04
N GLN A 121 -22.80 15.81 4.36
CA GLN A 121 -23.29 16.64 3.26
C GLN A 121 -23.81 15.81 2.09
N TYR A 122 -23.15 14.69 1.81
CA TYR A 122 -23.50 13.78 0.72
C TYR A 122 -24.36 12.59 1.17
N ASP A 123 -24.81 12.49 2.42
CA ASP A 123 -25.61 11.36 2.94
C ASP A 123 -25.03 9.99 2.55
N GLU A 124 -23.71 9.83 2.72
CA GLU A 124 -22.99 8.63 2.29
C GLU A 124 -23.11 7.47 3.28
N GLY A 125 -22.67 6.29 2.85
CA GLY A 125 -22.67 5.06 3.63
C GLY A 125 -23.78 4.10 3.22
N ARG A 126 -24.16 3.19 4.13
CA ARG A 126 -25.07 2.07 3.82
C ARG A 126 -26.54 2.49 3.63
N ARG A 127 -26.92 3.66 4.13
CA ARG A 127 -28.29 4.20 4.00
C ARG A 127 -28.44 5.23 2.87
N GLY A 128 -27.32 5.69 2.30
CA GLY A 128 -27.32 6.69 1.24
C GLY A 128 -28.11 6.26 0.00
N LYS A 129 -28.74 7.24 -0.64
CA LYS A 129 -29.49 7.06 -1.91
C LYS A 129 -28.75 7.75 -3.06
N GLY A 130 -28.91 7.25 -4.29
CA GLY A 130 -28.37 7.89 -5.50
C GLY A 130 -26.87 7.69 -5.79
N PHE A 131 -26.10 7.22 -4.82
CA PHE A 131 -24.64 7.05 -4.93
C PHE A 131 -24.18 5.67 -5.42
N LYS A 132 -22.87 5.52 -5.64
CA LYS A 132 -22.24 4.31 -6.19
C LYS A 132 -21.63 3.45 -5.10
N THR A 133 -21.63 2.14 -5.27
CA THR A 133 -21.07 1.21 -4.29
C THR A 133 -19.55 1.39 -4.18
N LEU A 134 -19.06 1.55 -2.95
CA LEU A 134 -17.64 1.44 -2.63
C LEU A 134 -17.29 -0.05 -2.48
N TYR A 135 -16.52 -0.56 -3.44
CA TYR A 135 -16.19 -1.99 -3.52
C TYR A 135 -15.01 -2.37 -2.62
N VAL A 136 -14.86 -3.67 -2.36
CA VAL A 136 -13.80 -4.22 -1.49
C VAL A 136 -12.40 -3.80 -1.92
N PRO A 137 -12.03 -3.78 -3.22
CA PRO A 137 -10.70 -3.31 -3.60
C PRO A 137 -10.38 -1.86 -3.24
N LEU A 138 -11.37 -1.02 -2.96
CA LEU A 138 -11.20 0.40 -2.61
C LEU A 138 -11.49 0.71 -1.14
N SER A 139 -12.02 -0.26 -0.39
CA SER A 139 -12.39 -0.08 1.04
C SER A 139 -11.80 -1.12 1.97
N GLY A 140 -11.33 -2.27 1.47
CA GLY A 140 -10.80 -3.38 2.24
C GLY A 140 -11.82 -4.14 3.07
N ILE A 141 -12.88 -3.47 3.55
CA ILE A 141 -13.88 -4.01 4.47
C ILE A 141 -15.33 -3.80 4.00
N TYR A 142 -15.59 -2.81 3.13
CA TYR A 142 -16.92 -2.50 2.65
C TYR A 142 -17.18 -3.10 1.28
N GLY A 143 -18.46 -3.30 0.97
CA GLY A 143 -18.84 -3.87 -0.31
C GLY A 143 -20.35 -3.94 -0.45
N LYS A 144 -20.80 -4.78 -1.37
CA LYS A 144 -22.22 -4.96 -1.69
C LYS A 144 -23.06 -5.48 -0.51
N PHE A 145 -22.47 -6.34 0.31
CA PHE A 145 -23.18 -7.01 1.39
C PHE A 145 -22.78 -6.47 2.76
N LEU A 146 -23.74 -6.50 3.69
CA LEU A 146 -23.51 -6.39 5.12
C LEU A 146 -23.62 -7.78 5.71
N THR A 147 -22.60 -8.21 6.44
CA THR A 147 -22.64 -9.46 7.20
C THR A 147 -23.28 -9.17 8.55
N GLU A 148 -24.42 -9.82 8.79
CA GLU A 148 -25.11 -9.85 10.08
C GLU A 148 -24.99 -11.28 10.66
N GLU A 149 -25.38 -11.49 11.91
CA GLU A 149 -25.39 -12.83 12.50
C GLU A 149 -26.20 -13.80 11.62
N HIS A 150 -25.49 -14.76 11.01
CA HIS A 150 -26.03 -15.81 10.15
C HIS A 150 -26.68 -15.38 8.81
N ILE A 151 -26.63 -14.09 8.43
CA ILE A 151 -27.27 -13.60 7.19
C ILE A 151 -26.35 -12.62 6.45
N TYR A 152 -26.37 -12.69 5.11
CA TYR A 152 -25.81 -11.65 4.24
C TYR A 152 -26.93 -10.80 3.67
N LYS A 153 -26.96 -9.51 4.01
CA LYS A 153 -27.95 -8.56 3.52
C LYS A 153 -27.35 -7.68 2.43
N GLU A 154 -28.05 -7.51 1.31
CA GLU A 154 -27.66 -6.54 0.30
C GLU A 154 -27.87 -5.12 0.85
N ALA A 155 -26.78 -4.50 1.29
CA ALA A 155 -26.76 -3.18 1.90
C ALA A 155 -25.45 -2.49 1.49
N PRO A 156 -25.30 -2.12 0.21
CA PRO A 156 -24.05 -1.59 -0.31
C PRO A 156 -23.65 -0.32 0.43
N TYR A 157 -22.37 -0.19 0.78
CA TYR A 157 -21.82 1.09 1.25
C TYR A 157 -21.68 2.01 0.04
N LYS A 158 -22.37 3.14 0.02
CA LYS A 158 -22.38 4.05 -1.14
C LYS A 158 -21.63 5.33 -0.88
N VAL A 159 -20.94 5.82 -1.90
CA VAL A 159 -20.14 7.05 -1.88
C VAL A 159 -20.32 7.84 -3.17
N CYS A 160 -20.00 9.13 -3.12
CA CYS A 160 -20.07 10.07 -4.21
C CYS A 160 -19.10 9.69 -5.33
N PRO A 161 -19.36 10.13 -6.57
CA PRO A 161 -18.49 9.81 -7.70
C PRO A 161 -17.03 10.26 -7.48
N TYR A 162 -16.81 11.39 -6.81
CA TYR A 162 -15.46 11.89 -6.51
C TYR A 162 -14.70 10.93 -5.59
N CYS A 163 -15.29 10.47 -4.47
CA CYS A 163 -14.65 9.50 -3.57
C CYS A 163 -14.18 8.24 -4.29
N LEU A 164 -15.00 7.70 -5.21
CA LEU A 164 -14.61 6.54 -6.02
C LEU A 164 -13.47 6.85 -6.98
N VAL A 165 -13.56 7.96 -7.71
CA VAL A 165 -12.54 8.36 -8.70
C VAL A 165 -11.19 8.60 -8.03
N PHE A 166 -11.15 9.42 -6.97
CA PHE A 166 -9.90 9.72 -6.26
C PHE A 166 -9.32 8.47 -5.57
N SER A 167 -10.16 7.61 -4.98
CA SER A 167 -9.68 6.33 -4.42
C SER A 167 -9.06 5.44 -5.50
N ALA A 168 -9.66 5.40 -6.68
CA ALA A 168 -9.18 4.58 -7.78
C ALA A 168 -7.91 5.15 -8.44
N LEU A 169 -7.78 6.48 -8.51
CA LEU A 169 -6.53 7.15 -8.89
C LEU A 169 -5.41 6.80 -7.90
N GLY A 170 -5.67 6.96 -6.60
CA GLY A 170 -4.71 6.57 -5.56
C GLY A 170 -4.34 5.10 -5.62
N PHE A 171 -5.31 4.22 -5.86
CA PHE A 171 -5.04 2.79 -6.04
C PHE A 171 -4.03 2.54 -7.18
N SER A 172 -4.21 3.24 -8.31
CA SER A 172 -3.37 3.04 -9.49
C SER A 172 -1.89 3.40 -9.29
N VAL A 173 -1.60 4.31 -8.36
CA VAL A 173 -0.23 4.80 -8.09
C VAL A 173 0.38 4.23 -6.81
N SER A 174 -0.45 3.84 -5.83
CA SER A 174 0.04 3.53 -4.48
C SER A 174 -0.20 2.09 -4.00
N VAL A 175 -0.92 1.25 -4.76
CA VAL A 175 -1.29 -0.11 -4.30
C VAL A 175 -0.54 -1.21 -5.05
N GLY A 176 0.22 -2.00 -4.29
CA GLY A 176 0.79 -3.26 -4.74
C GLY A 176 -0.23 -4.39 -4.69
N VAL A 177 -0.28 -5.21 -5.75
CA VAL A 177 -1.19 -6.36 -5.82
C VAL A 177 -0.40 -7.64 -6.03
N VAL A 178 -0.42 -8.52 -5.04
CA VAL A 178 0.22 -9.83 -5.11
C VAL A 178 -0.80 -10.91 -5.42
N ARG A 179 -0.48 -11.80 -6.36
CA ARG A 179 -1.39 -12.84 -6.85
C ARG A 179 -0.98 -14.22 -6.35
N LYS A 180 -1.93 -14.97 -5.79
CA LYS A 180 -1.79 -16.40 -5.44
C LYS A 180 -3.05 -17.16 -5.86
N LYS A 181 -3.04 -17.75 -7.06
CA LYS A 181 -4.22 -18.39 -7.68
C LYS A 181 -5.39 -17.39 -7.80
N THR A 182 -6.52 -17.65 -7.13
CA THR A 182 -7.69 -16.74 -7.08
C THR A 182 -7.57 -15.69 -5.98
N LEU A 183 -6.59 -15.80 -5.08
CA LEU A 183 -6.36 -14.80 -4.04
C LEU A 183 -5.64 -13.59 -4.62
N ARG A 184 -6.10 -12.41 -4.25
CA ARG A 184 -5.46 -11.12 -4.49
C ARG A 184 -5.15 -10.49 -3.14
N THR A 185 -3.89 -10.22 -2.87
CA THR A 185 -3.45 -9.51 -1.66
C THR A 185 -3.03 -8.11 -2.08
N TYR A 186 -3.71 -7.11 -1.54
CA TYR A 186 -3.48 -5.70 -1.80
C TYR A 186 -2.66 -5.11 -0.67
N ILE A 187 -1.72 -4.23 -1.02
CA ILE A 187 -0.76 -3.63 -0.10
C ILE A 187 -0.75 -2.13 -0.38
N ALA A 188 -1.19 -1.35 0.59
CA ALA A 188 -1.14 0.11 0.55
C ALA A 188 -0.33 0.63 1.74
N VAL A 189 0.31 1.78 1.59
CA VAL A 189 1.04 2.45 2.68
C VAL A 189 0.35 3.76 3.05
N GLY A 190 0.27 4.06 4.33
CA GLY A 190 -0.21 5.32 4.87
C GLY A 190 0.63 5.76 6.07
N PHE A 191 0.31 6.93 6.64
CA PHE A 191 1.06 7.50 7.76
C PHE A 191 0.16 8.31 8.69
N ASN A 192 0.60 8.48 9.93
CA ASN A 192 0.09 9.48 10.86
C ASN A 192 1.21 10.44 11.26
N GLY A 193 0.88 11.73 11.36
CA GLY A 193 1.83 12.82 11.51
C GLY A 193 1.87 13.70 10.27
N GLU A 194 2.81 14.64 10.25
CA GLU A 194 2.93 15.68 9.23
C GLU A 194 4.05 15.36 8.23
N LEU A 195 3.75 15.48 6.94
CA LEU A 195 4.71 15.33 5.84
C LEU A 195 4.50 16.45 4.82
N THR A 196 5.57 16.85 4.14
CA THR A 196 5.48 17.72 2.96
C THR A 196 5.26 16.89 1.69
N GLY A 197 4.74 17.51 0.63
CA GLY A 197 4.62 16.89 -0.69
C GLY A 197 5.97 16.35 -1.18
N ARG A 198 7.06 17.07 -0.90
CA ARG A 198 8.45 16.64 -1.19
C ARG A 198 8.79 15.27 -0.60
N MET A 199 8.32 14.97 0.62
CA MET A 199 8.59 13.67 1.25
C MET A 199 7.81 12.52 0.60
N LEU A 200 6.68 12.82 -0.06
CA LEU A 200 5.84 11.83 -0.73
C LEU A 200 6.27 11.57 -2.19
N GLU A 201 7.03 12.49 -2.80
CA GLU A 201 7.45 12.38 -4.20
C GLU A 201 8.04 11.01 -4.59
N PRO A 202 8.98 10.41 -3.84
CA PRO A 202 9.57 9.13 -4.25
C PRO A 202 8.57 7.98 -4.32
N PHE A 203 7.45 8.06 -3.57
CA PHE A 203 6.41 7.04 -3.61
C PHE A 203 5.57 7.11 -4.88
N LEU A 204 5.50 8.28 -5.50
CA LEU A 204 4.67 8.54 -6.67
C LEU A 204 5.49 8.60 -7.98
N PHE A 205 6.77 9.01 -7.91
CA PHE A 205 7.46 9.62 -9.05
C PHE A 205 8.81 9.01 -9.45
N GLU A 206 9.19 7.85 -8.92
CA GLU A 206 10.37 7.14 -9.44
C GLU A 206 10.05 6.35 -10.72
N GLU A 207 11.10 6.02 -11.50
CA GLU A 207 11.01 5.10 -12.67
C GLU A 207 10.31 3.77 -12.32
N LYS A 208 10.28 3.46 -11.03
CA LYS A 208 9.69 2.26 -10.46
C LYS A 208 8.84 2.59 -9.24
N LEU A 209 7.59 2.12 -9.24
CA LEU A 209 6.69 2.25 -8.10
C LEU A 209 7.26 1.56 -6.85
N TRP A 210 7.07 2.17 -5.69
CA TRP A 210 7.68 1.78 -4.42
C TRP A 210 7.47 0.30 -4.04
N TYR A 211 6.34 -0.27 -4.42
CA TYR A 211 5.96 -1.64 -4.07
C TYR A 211 6.45 -2.70 -5.07
N GLN A 212 6.93 -2.30 -6.26
CA GLN A 212 7.06 -3.21 -7.41
C GLN A 212 8.04 -4.36 -7.14
N ASP A 213 9.19 -4.09 -6.51
CA ASP A 213 10.16 -5.14 -6.16
C ASP A 213 9.64 -6.10 -5.10
N GLY A 214 9.02 -5.56 -4.05
CA GLY A 214 8.38 -6.36 -3.02
C GLY A 214 7.31 -7.28 -3.60
N VAL A 215 6.42 -6.73 -4.43
CA VAL A 215 5.37 -7.50 -5.12
C VAL A 215 5.96 -8.59 -6.00
N ASN A 216 6.96 -8.26 -6.83
CA ASN A 216 7.61 -9.24 -7.70
C ASN A 216 8.27 -10.37 -6.92
N LEU A 217 8.92 -10.05 -5.80
CA LEU A 217 9.53 -11.03 -4.91
C LEU A 217 8.49 -11.93 -4.24
N LEU A 218 7.41 -11.35 -3.73
CA LEU A 218 6.31 -12.09 -3.10
C LEU A 218 5.57 -12.99 -4.09
N GLU A 219 5.35 -12.53 -5.33
CA GLU A 219 4.76 -13.38 -6.37
C GLU A 219 5.65 -14.59 -6.68
N ARG A 220 6.97 -14.41 -6.78
CA ARG A 220 7.91 -15.53 -6.95
C ARG A 220 7.83 -16.49 -5.76
N ALA A 221 7.83 -15.97 -4.54
CA ALA A 221 7.70 -16.77 -3.32
C ALA A 221 6.39 -17.56 -3.29
N PHE A 222 5.27 -16.96 -3.65
CA PHE A 222 3.98 -17.66 -3.66
C PHE A 222 3.83 -18.67 -4.79
N ARG A 223 4.46 -18.45 -5.96
CA ARG A 223 4.58 -19.48 -7.01
C ARG A 223 5.42 -20.68 -6.54
N ALA A 224 6.39 -20.41 -5.65
CA ALA A 224 7.15 -21.41 -4.92
C ALA A 224 6.40 -22.03 -3.72
N ASN A 225 5.11 -21.73 -3.54
CA ASN A 225 4.27 -22.17 -2.41
C ASN A 225 4.73 -21.71 -1.02
N ALA A 226 5.46 -20.60 -0.92
CA ALA A 226 5.84 -20.03 0.38
C ALA A 226 4.61 -19.76 1.26
N SER A 227 4.77 -20.04 2.56
CA SER A 227 3.79 -19.83 3.62
C SER A 227 4.17 -18.61 4.46
N LEU A 228 4.12 -17.43 3.83
CA LEU A 228 4.41 -16.15 4.48
C LEU A 228 3.20 -15.66 5.28
N THR A 229 3.46 -15.16 6.50
CA THR A 229 2.46 -14.44 7.30
C THR A 229 2.17 -13.05 6.72
N THR A 230 1.06 -12.41 7.10
CA THR A 230 0.79 -11.01 6.71
C THR A 230 1.93 -10.08 7.15
N LEU A 231 2.51 -10.34 8.33
CA LEU A 231 3.66 -9.60 8.85
C LEU A 231 4.88 -9.71 7.92
N SER A 232 5.16 -10.90 7.39
CA SER A 232 6.25 -11.11 6.43
C SER A 232 5.99 -10.47 5.08
N VAL A 233 4.72 -10.42 4.64
CA VAL A 233 4.34 -9.66 3.44
C VAL A 233 4.66 -8.18 3.65
N ALA A 234 4.20 -7.59 4.75
CA ALA A 234 4.50 -6.19 5.09
C ALA A 234 6.01 -5.92 5.18
N PHE A 235 6.74 -6.77 5.92
CA PHE A 235 8.19 -6.65 6.10
C PHE A 235 8.94 -6.75 4.76
N THR A 236 8.60 -7.72 3.92
CA THR A 236 9.24 -7.92 2.61
C THR A 236 8.98 -6.75 1.68
N THR A 237 7.74 -6.26 1.63
CA THR A 237 7.40 -5.09 0.80
C THR A 237 8.12 -3.84 1.29
N PHE A 238 8.13 -3.57 2.59
CA PHE A 238 8.84 -2.44 3.17
C PHE A 238 10.35 -2.51 2.90
N LEU A 239 10.99 -3.65 3.18
CA LEU A 239 12.43 -3.85 2.95
C LEU A 239 12.83 -3.73 1.47
N SER A 240 11.90 -3.99 0.55
CA SER A 240 12.12 -3.90 -0.90
C SER A 240 11.79 -2.53 -1.50
N MET A 241 11.42 -1.54 -0.68
CA MET A 241 11.19 -0.18 -1.15
C MET A 241 12.48 0.42 -1.74
N PRO A 242 12.37 1.32 -2.74
CA PRO A 242 13.49 2.13 -3.20
C PRO A 242 14.14 2.92 -2.07
N ASP A 243 15.46 3.19 -2.20
CA ASP A 243 16.22 3.86 -1.15
C ASP A 243 15.70 5.26 -0.84
N ALA A 244 15.22 6.01 -1.83
CA ALA A 244 14.66 7.34 -1.59
C ALA A 244 13.36 7.28 -0.77
N CYS A 245 12.50 6.28 -1.01
CA CYS A 245 11.30 6.06 -0.20
C CYS A 245 11.67 5.75 1.26
N LEU A 246 12.62 4.82 1.46
CA LEU A 246 13.08 4.45 2.79
C LEU A 246 13.75 5.62 3.51
N GLU A 247 14.54 6.42 2.80
CA GLU A 247 15.20 7.59 3.37
C GLU A 247 14.19 8.64 3.85
N ASN A 248 13.11 8.86 3.11
CA ASN A 248 12.03 9.76 3.54
C ASN A 248 11.28 9.21 4.75
N VAL A 249 11.01 7.90 4.79
CA VAL A 249 10.42 7.25 5.97
C VAL A 249 11.34 7.40 7.20
N LYS A 250 12.66 7.22 7.01
CA LYS A 250 13.69 7.37 8.05
C LYS A 250 13.76 8.80 8.60
N LYS A 251 13.77 9.79 7.72
CA LYS A 251 13.85 11.21 8.08
C LYS A 251 12.54 11.77 8.63
N SER A 252 11.40 11.17 8.27
CA SER A 252 10.11 11.62 8.78
C SER A 252 9.98 11.35 10.27
N GLY A 253 9.45 12.33 11.00
CA GLY A 253 8.99 12.16 12.38
C GLY A 253 7.62 11.45 12.48
N SER A 254 7.07 11.03 11.34
CA SER A 254 5.75 10.42 11.22
C SER A 254 5.80 8.91 11.48
N SER A 255 4.68 8.37 11.97
CA SER A 255 4.49 6.92 12.08
C SER A 255 3.91 6.40 10.78
N TRP A 256 4.44 5.29 10.26
CA TRP A 256 4.00 4.71 9.00
C TRP A 256 3.31 3.39 9.25
N TYR A 257 2.33 3.07 8.42
CA TYR A 257 1.61 1.80 8.49
C TYR A 257 1.37 1.23 7.09
N THR A 258 1.26 -0.10 7.01
CA THR A 258 0.82 -0.80 5.82
C THR A 258 -0.58 -1.37 6.04
N LEU A 259 -1.47 -1.17 5.09
CA LEU A 259 -2.77 -1.81 5.00
C LEU A 259 -2.66 -3.01 4.06
N ILE A 260 -2.91 -4.21 4.59
CA ILE A 260 -2.89 -5.44 3.81
C ILE A 260 -4.24 -6.12 3.91
N TYR A 261 -4.84 -6.41 2.77
CA TYR A 261 -6.08 -7.18 2.74
C TYR A 261 -6.08 -8.17 1.59
N SER A 262 -6.74 -9.30 1.81
CA SER A 262 -6.75 -10.40 0.85
C SER A 262 -8.18 -10.73 0.43
N TYR A 263 -8.42 -10.70 -0.87
CA TYR A 263 -9.71 -10.93 -1.50
C TYR A 263 -9.64 -12.13 -2.44
N ASP A 264 -10.49 -13.13 -2.20
CA ASP A 264 -10.61 -14.28 -3.08
C ASP A 264 -11.58 -13.90 -4.22
N VAL A 265 -11.08 -13.85 -5.45
CA VAL A 265 -11.88 -13.53 -6.65
C VAL A 265 -12.46 -14.76 -7.34
N GLY A 266 -12.42 -15.93 -6.68
CA GLY A 266 -13.01 -17.18 -7.18
C GLY A 266 -14.55 -17.16 -7.19
N MET A 267 -15.16 -18.36 -7.17
CA MET A 267 -16.62 -18.52 -7.23
C MET A 267 -17.35 -17.83 -6.07
N THR A 268 -16.76 -17.85 -4.88
CA THR A 268 -17.28 -17.17 -3.70
C THR A 268 -16.35 -16.03 -3.33
N LYS A 269 -16.74 -14.82 -3.74
CA LYS A 269 -16.03 -13.58 -3.40
C LYS A 269 -16.04 -13.38 -1.89
N ARG A 270 -14.86 -13.37 -1.26
CA ARG A 270 -14.74 -13.18 0.20
C ARG A 270 -13.48 -12.42 0.56
N LEU A 271 -13.62 -11.57 1.57
CA LEU A 271 -12.48 -11.05 2.30
C LEU A 271 -11.93 -12.18 3.19
N THR A 272 -10.62 -12.39 3.11
CA THR A 272 -9.91 -13.44 3.87
C THR A 272 -9.03 -12.88 4.97
N GLY A 273 -8.75 -11.57 4.93
CA GLY A 273 -8.03 -10.83 5.96
C GLY A 273 -8.01 -9.34 5.63
N PHE A 274 -7.97 -8.51 6.66
CA PHE A 274 -7.70 -7.07 6.60
C PHE A 274 -6.88 -6.73 7.84
N ASP A 275 -5.62 -6.38 7.62
CA ASP A 275 -4.64 -6.11 8.66
C ASP A 275 -4.06 -4.70 8.45
N ARG A 276 -3.96 -3.94 9.54
CA ARG A 276 -3.19 -2.70 9.60
C ARG A 276 -1.97 -2.97 10.46
N ILE A 277 -0.79 -2.84 9.85
CA ILE A 277 0.49 -3.13 10.50
C ILE A 277 1.27 -1.82 10.61
N ASP A 278 1.59 -1.41 11.84
CA ASP A 278 2.58 -0.36 12.07
C ASP A 278 3.96 -0.86 11.62
N ILE A 279 4.57 -0.15 10.67
CA ILE A 279 5.87 -0.49 10.09
C ILE A 279 7.00 0.37 10.67
N THR A 280 6.69 1.27 11.59
CA THR A 280 7.71 2.05 12.32
C THR A 280 8.71 1.13 13.04
N PRO A 281 8.27 0.04 13.73
CA PRO A 281 9.22 -0.93 14.28
C PRO A 281 10.10 -1.60 13.22
N PHE A 282 9.62 -1.83 12.00
CA PHE A 282 10.45 -2.38 10.92
C PHE A 282 11.54 -1.41 10.50
N LYS A 283 11.19 -0.12 10.34
CA LYS A 283 12.13 0.96 10.03
C LYS A 283 13.31 0.94 10.99
N ASP A 284 13.02 0.98 12.29
CA ASP A 284 14.06 1.04 13.32
C ASP A 284 14.90 -0.25 13.32
N ALA A 285 14.30 -1.39 12.96
CA ALA A 285 14.96 -2.69 12.91
C ALA A 285 16.03 -2.70 11.85
N ILE A 286 15.59 -2.28 10.65
CA ILE A 286 16.35 -2.36 9.44
C ILE A 286 17.50 -1.37 9.54
N ILE A 287 17.28 -0.15 10.03
CA ILE A 287 18.36 0.82 10.29
C ILE A 287 19.42 0.21 11.22
N ALA A 288 18.99 -0.34 12.35
CA ALA A 288 19.91 -0.88 13.34
C ALA A 288 20.67 -2.10 12.82
N ILE A 289 20.01 -3.00 12.08
CA ILE A 289 20.66 -4.15 11.44
C ILE A 289 21.62 -3.68 10.35
N GLU A 290 21.18 -2.81 9.44
CA GLU A 290 21.96 -2.35 8.27
C GLU A 290 23.19 -1.53 8.68
N SER A 291 23.18 -0.88 9.85
CA SER A 291 24.37 -0.22 10.40
C SER A 291 25.55 -1.18 10.64
N HIS A 292 25.26 -2.47 10.84
CA HIS A 292 26.26 -3.51 11.02
C HIS A 292 26.29 -4.51 9.86
N TYR A 293 25.18 -4.72 9.15
CA TYR A 293 24.98 -5.75 8.13
C TYR A 293 24.18 -5.22 6.92
N ASP A 294 24.90 -4.80 5.90
CA ASP A 294 24.40 -4.15 4.67
C ASP A 294 23.77 -5.11 3.65
N LEU A 295 23.70 -6.41 3.95
CA LEU A 295 23.23 -7.43 3.02
C LEU A 295 21.81 -7.94 3.32
N LEU A 296 21.06 -7.28 4.20
CA LEU A 296 19.74 -7.73 4.65
C LEU A 296 18.74 -7.91 3.50
N ARG A 297 18.69 -6.97 2.56
CA ARG A 297 17.81 -7.06 1.37
C ARG A 297 18.18 -8.25 0.48
N GLY A 298 19.48 -8.46 0.25
CA GLY A 298 20.01 -9.57 -0.53
C GLY A 298 19.69 -10.93 0.09
N LEU A 299 19.81 -11.03 1.42
CA LEU A 299 19.43 -12.22 2.19
C LEU A 299 17.94 -12.55 2.04
N VAL A 300 17.04 -11.58 2.30
CA VAL A 300 15.58 -11.82 2.20
C VAL A 300 15.18 -12.16 0.76
N SER A 301 15.72 -11.44 -0.23
CA SER A 301 15.49 -11.77 -1.64
C SER A 301 15.93 -13.19 -1.97
N SER A 302 17.09 -13.63 -1.48
CA SER A 302 17.61 -14.97 -1.72
C SER A 302 16.79 -16.07 -1.04
N LEU A 303 16.31 -15.82 0.17
CA LEU A 303 15.44 -16.74 0.92
C LEU A 303 14.09 -17.00 0.24
N LEU A 304 13.63 -16.05 -0.58
CA LEU A 304 12.36 -16.11 -1.30
C LEU A 304 12.53 -16.31 -2.82
N SER A 305 13.76 -16.51 -3.29
CA SER A 305 14.09 -16.45 -4.72
C SER A 305 13.66 -17.69 -5.51
N SER A 306 13.62 -18.87 -4.90
CA SER A 306 13.35 -20.12 -5.59
C SER A 306 12.54 -21.11 -4.76
N ARG A 307 11.87 -22.04 -5.45
CA ARG A 307 11.10 -23.12 -4.83
C ARG A 307 11.94 -23.99 -3.91
N GLU A 308 13.17 -24.30 -4.31
CA GLU A 308 14.07 -25.13 -3.51
C GLU A 308 14.42 -24.49 -2.16
N VAL A 309 14.71 -23.19 -2.15
CA VAL A 309 15.02 -22.47 -0.89
C VAL A 309 13.79 -22.42 0.02
N VAL A 310 12.62 -22.18 -0.56
CA VAL A 310 11.34 -22.19 0.15
C VAL A 310 11.02 -23.58 0.72
N ASP A 311 11.15 -24.64 -0.08
CA ASP A 311 10.92 -26.03 0.35
C ASP A 311 11.87 -26.45 1.49
N HIS A 312 13.06 -25.83 1.59
CA HIS A 312 13.99 -26.04 2.70
C HIS A 312 13.75 -25.16 3.93
N GLY A 313 12.79 -24.23 3.87
CA GLY A 313 12.36 -23.38 4.98
C GLY A 313 12.78 -21.91 4.89
N GLY A 314 13.12 -21.40 3.70
CA GLY A 314 13.50 -20.00 3.51
C GLY A 314 12.41 -19.00 3.94
N ASP A 315 11.14 -19.33 3.70
CA ASP A 315 9.98 -18.55 4.15
C ASP A 315 9.85 -18.51 5.67
N THR A 316 10.21 -19.59 6.36
CA THR A 316 10.24 -19.66 7.83
C THR A 316 11.27 -18.70 8.40
N VAL A 317 12.44 -18.56 7.76
CA VAL A 317 13.44 -17.56 8.16
C VAL A 317 12.86 -16.16 8.03
N VAL A 318 12.21 -15.84 6.92
CA VAL A 318 11.59 -14.51 6.70
C VAL A 318 10.47 -14.24 7.72
N ASN A 319 9.66 -15.25 8.08
CA ASN A 319 8.65 -15.15 9.14
C ASN A 319 9.25 -14.83 10.52
N LEU A 320 10.40 -15.42 10.86
CA LEU A 320 11.08 -15.14 12.12
C LEU A 320 11.77 -13.77 12.10
N LEU A 321 12.31 -13.35 10.94
CA LEU A 321 12.90 -12.02 10.77
C LEU A 321 11.84 -10.92 10.88
N SER A 322 10.66 -11.10 10.29
CA SER A 322 9.57 -10.12 10.39
C SER A 322 9.04 -10.03 11.82
N ASP A 323 8.91 -11.15 12.52
CA ASP A 323 8.52 -11.18 13.94
C ASP A 323 9.58 -10.53 14.84
N PHE A 324 10.87 -10.74 14.56
CA PHE A 324 11.96 -10.01 15.23
C PHE A 324 11.90 -8.51 14.94
N ALA A 325 11.68 -8.14 13.68
CA ALA A 325 11.60 -6.75 13.24
C ALA A 325 10.43 -6.00 13.91
N LEU A 326 9.36 -6.70 14.29
CA LEU A 326 8.27 -6.11 15.06
C LEU A 326 8.57 -6.09 16.56
N ASN A 327 8.98 -7.23 17.13
CA ASN A 327 8.96 -7.45 18.58
C ASN A 327 10.30 -7.24 19.30
N ARG A 328 11.42 -7.16 18.57
CA ARG A 328 12.78 -7.02 19.14
C ARG A 328 13.19 -8.07 20.16
N LYS A 329 12.55 -9.23 20.15
CA LYS A 329 12.88 -10.32 21.08
C LYS A 329 14.12 -11.07 20.55
N LEU A 330 15.21 -11.07 21.32
CA LEU A 330 16.45 -11.80 20.98
C LEU A 330 16.22 -13.28 20.66
N ILE A 331 15.22 -13.92 21.27
CA ILE A 331 14.87 -15.31 20.95
C ILE A 331 14.46 -15.47 19.47
N ASN A 332 13.80 -14.48 18.88
CA ASN A 332 13.41 -14.50 17.47
C ASN A 332 14.63 -14.30 16.55
N ALA A 333 15.58 -13.44 16.94
CA ALA A 333 16.86 -13.33 16.24
C ALA A 333 17.64 -14.66 16.27
N PHE A 334 17.75 -15.30 17.44
CA PHE A 334 18.40 -16.61 17.57
C PHE A 334 17.70 -17.68 16.71
N ASN A 335 16.37 -17.74 16.78
CA ASN A 335 15.58 -18.67 15.97
C ASN A 335 15.76 -18.42 14.47
N SER A 336 15.84 -17.16 14.05
CA SER A 336 16.10 -16.78 12.65
C SER A 336 17.46 -17.29 12.17
N LEU A 337 18.53 -17.07 12.95
CA LEU A 337 19.88 -17.56 12.64
C LEU A 337 19.94 -19.08 12.60
N ARG A 338 19.27 -19.76 13.55
CA ARG A 338 19.21 -21.22 13.60
C ARG A 338 18.48 -21.78 12.37
N ALA A 339 17.35 -21.19 12.00
CA ALA A 339 16.59 -21.57 10.82
C ALA A 339 17.41 -21.33 9.54
N LEU A 340 18.07 -20.17 9.42
CA LEU A 340 18.94 -19.85 8.27
C LEU A 340 20.07 -20.89 8.11
N ARG A 341 20.76 -21.23 9.20
CA ARG A 341 21.79 -22.28 9.18
C ARG A 341 21.23 -23.64 8.76
N SER A 342 20.01 -23.98 9.19
CA SER A 342 19.34 -25.21 8.76
C SER A 342 19.00 -25.21 7.27
N VAL A 343 18.56 -24.08 6.71
CA VAL A 343 18.28 -23.94 5.27
C VAL A 343 19.58 -24.16 4.48
N ILE A 344 20.67 -23.48 4.86
CA ILE A 344 21.99 -23.60 4.22
C ILE A 344 22.48 -25.06 4.27
N GLY A 345 22.40 -25.71 5.44
CA GLY A 345 22.84 -27.11 5.59
C GLY A 345 22.05 -28.10 4.73
N ARG A 346 20.75 -27.86 4.50
CA ARG A 346 19.93 -28.69 3.61
C ARG A 346 20.29 -28.47 2.14
N LEU A 347 20.57 -27.23 1.74
CA LEU A 347 21.01 -26.90 0.38
C LEU A 347 22.40 -27.45 0.05
N GLN A 348 23.29 -27.64 1.04
CA GLN A 348 24.57 -28.29 0.80
C GLN A 348 24.42 -29.71 0.26
N SER A 349 23.35 -30.40 0.64
CA SER A 349 23.03 -31.75 0.18
C SER A 349 22.28 -31.78 -1.16
N SER A 350 21.91 -30.62 -1.71
CA SER A 350 21.18 -30.50 -2.97
C SER A 350 22.13 -30.16 -4.13
N LYS A 351 21.64 -30.19 -5.38
CA LYS A 351 22.43 -29.89 -6.59
C LYS A 351 22.64 -28.38 -6.82
N SER A 352 22.41 -27.54 -5.83
CA SER A 352 22.31 -26.08 -5.99
C SER A 352 23.45 -25.33 -5.32
N GLU A 353 24.67 -25.65 -5.76
CA GLU A 353 25.93 -25.11 -5.23
C GLU A 353 25.98 -23.57 -5.26
N GLU A 354 25.47 -22.94 -6.32
CA GLU A 354 25.41 -21.48 -6.43
C GLU A 354 24.52 -20.85 -5.35
N THR A 355 23.33 -21.41 -5.12
CA THR A 355 22.38 -20.91 -4.11
C THR A 355 22.92 -21.13 -2.70
N TYR A 356 23.55 -22.29 -2.47
CA TYR A 356 24.24 -22.59 -1.21
C TYR A 356 25.37 -21.57 -0.94
N ASN A 357 26.25 -21.32 -1.92
CA ASN A 357 27.36 -20.38 -1.78
C ASN A 357 26.86 -18.96 -1.51
N ARG A 358 25.80 -18.54 -2.20
CA ARG A 358 25.17 -17.23 -2.01
C ARG A 358 24.53 -17.08 -0.62
N LEU A 359 23.77 -18.06 -0.14
CA LEU A 359 23.18 -17.97 1.21
C LEU A 359 24.23 -18.10 2.32
N SER A 360 25.27 -18.89 2.10
CA SER A 360 26.39 -19.01 3.03
C SER A 360 27.16 -17.69 3.19
N SER A 361 27.33 -16.91 2.12
CA SER A 361 28.01 -15.61 2.20
C SER A 361 27.21 -14.57 3.02
N TYR A 362 25.89 -14.72 3.09
CA TYR A 362 25.05 -13.87 3.94
C TYR A 362 25.17 -14.21 5.43
N LEU A 363 25.53 -15.43 5.80
CA LEU A 363 25.68 -15.82 7.20
C LEU A 363 27.02 -15.30 7.76
N SER A 364 26.97 -14.16 8.45
CA SER A 364 28.14 -13.51 9.04
C SER A 364 27.90 -13.10 10.49
N HIS A 365 28.97 -12.93 11.27
CA HIS A 365 28.89 -12.41 12.64
C HIS A 365 28.26 -10.99 12.67
N ARG A 366 28.40 -10.24 11.59
CA ARG A 366 27.83 -8.90 11.40
C ARG A 366 26.29 -8.90 11.48
N LEU A 367 25.63 -9.95 10.99
CA LEU A 367 24.17 -10.10 11.12
C LEU A 367 23.75 -10.25 12.60
N GLY A 368 24.53 -11.00 13.38
CA GLY A 368 24.31 -11.13 14.82
C GLY A 368 24.49 -9.81 15.57
N LEU A 369 25.53 -9.04 15.22
CA LEU A 369 25.73 -7.69 15.76
C LEU A 369 24.56 -6.76 15.40
N GLY A 370 24.06 -6.83 14.17
CA GLY A 370 22.87 -6.09 13.74
C GLY A 370 21.62 -6.41 14.56
N PHE A 371 21.40 -7.69 14.90
CA PHE A 371 20.29 -8.06 15.79
C PHE A 371 20.45 -7.54 17.21
N ILE A 372 21.67 -7.56 17.76
CA ILE A 372 21.94 -7.00 19.09
C ILE A 372 21.71 -5.48 19.06
N ALA A 373 22.22 -4.79 18.05
CA ALA A 373 22.04 -3.35 17.87
C ALA A 373 20.55 -2.97 17.79
N ALA A 374 19.72 -3.78 17.12
CA ALA A 374 18.30 -3.51 17.02
C ALA A 374 17.52 -3.66 18.34
N CYS A 375 18.05 -4.44 19.30
CA CYS A 375 17.40 -4.66 20.60
C CYS A 375 17.71 -3.59 21.65
N ASN A 376 18.75 -2.78 21.40
CA ASN A 376 19.12 -1.63 22.23
C ASN A 376 18.42 -0.38 21.72
#